data_AF-A0A920FWR6-F1
#
_entry.id   AF-A0A920FWR6-F1
#
_cell.length_a   1.000
_cell.length_b   1.000
_cell.length_c   1.000
_cell.angle_alpha   90.00
_cell.angle_beta   90.00
_cell.angle_gamma   90.00
#
_symmetry.space_group_name_H-M   'P 1'
#
loop_
_entity.id
_entity.type
_entity.pdbx_description
1 polymer ?
#
loop_
_entity_poly.entity_id
_entity_poly.type
_entity_poly.pdbx_seq_one_letter_code
_entity_poly.pdbx_strand_id
1 'polypeptide(L)' 'MAKILSIQSTVLNDLVGNQAARSILKPLEHNLIEVPTIILTSHKGQKSSLQIHSNELNISKIFNNVRSTYGIKK' A
#
# COMPACT_ATOMS: atom_id res chain seq x y z
N MET A 1 0.61 -13.41 17.25
CA MET A 1 0.15 -13.48 15.84
C MET A 1 -1.10 -12.65 15.67
N ALA A 2 -1.12 -11.71 14.73
CA ALA A 2 -2.23 -10.77 14.54
C ALA A 2 -2.50 -10.53 13.06
N LYS A 3 -3.74 -10.19 12.72
CA LYS A 3 -4.13 -9.73 11.39
C LYS A 3 -3.91 -8.22 11.31
N ILE A 4 -3.00 -7.79 10.44
CA ILE A 4 -2.59 -6.39 10.34
C ILE A 4 -3.00 -5.86 8.97
N LEU A 5 -3.71 -4.73 8.96
CA LEU A 5 -4.03 -3.99 7.74
C LEU A 5 -3.06 -2.82 7.59
N SER A 6 -2.14 -2.90 6.64
CA SER A 6 -1.18 -1.83 6.35
C SER A 6 -1.69 -0.97 5.20
N ILE A 7 -1.98 0.30 5.46
CA ILE A 7 -2.48 1.26 4.48
C ILE A 7 -1.44 2.37 4.29
N GLN A 8 -0.53 2.19 3.33
CA GLN A 8 0.60 3.10 3.08
C GLN A 8 1.00 3.08 1.60
N SER A 9 2.00 3.88 1.22
CA SER A 9 2.57 3.82 -0.13
C SER A 9 3.24 2.46 -0.39
N THR A 10 3.30 2.05 -1.66
CA THR A 10 4.10 0.91 -2.10
C THR A 10 5.15 1.41 -3.09
N VAL A 11 6.43 1.24 -2.77
CA VAL A 11 7.53 1.71 -3.61
C VAL A 11 8.31 0.51 -4.11
N LEU A 12 8.49 0.35 -5.42
CA LEU A 12 9.03 -0.89 -6.00
C LEU A 12 10.51 -1.10 -5.73
N ASN A 13 11.32 -0.03 -5.82
CA ASN A 13 12.78 -0.13 -5.76
C ASN A 13 13.38 0.27 -4.40
N ASP A 14 12.56 0.68 -3.44
CA ASP A 14 13.01 1.13 -2.12
C ASP A 14 12.24 0.45 -1.00
N LEU A 15 12.92 0.25 0.14
CA LEU A 15 12.33 -0.32 1.34
C LEU A 15 11.61 0.77 2.16
N VAL A 16 10.46 1.23 1.67
CA VAL A 16 9.58 2.18 2.37
C VAL A 16 8.10 1.80 2.22
N GLY A 17 7.25 2.39 3.07
CA GLY A 17 5.82 2.12 3.07
C GLY A 17 5.49 0.64 3.34
N ASN A 18 4.55 0.08 2.59
CA ASN A 18 4.15 -1.33 2.72
C ASN A 18 5.34 -2.29 2.56
N GLN A 19 6.31 -2.01 1.69
CA GLN A 19 7.50 -2.87 1.56
C GLN A 19 8.29 -2.97 2.87
N ALA A 20 8.47 -1.85 3.57
CA ALA A 20 9.16 -1.81 4.86
C ALA A 20 8.32 -2.45 5.97
N ALA A 21 7.00 -2.21 5.98
CA ALA A 21 6.09 -2.86 6.92
C ALA A 21 6.14 -4.40 6.77
N ARG A 22 6.12 -4.89 5.53
CA ARG A 22 6.23 -6.32 5.22
C ARG A 22 7.55 -6.92 5.65
N SER A 23 8.69 -6.27 5.41
CA SER A 23 9.99 -6.84 5.79
C SER A 23 10.12 -7.08 7.29
N ILE A 24 9.41 -6.30 8.12
CA ILE A 24 9.38 -6.46 9.57
C ILE A 24 8.28 -7.44 10.01
N LEU A 25 7.07 -7.34 9.45
CA LEU A 25 5.90 -8.05 9.96
C LEU A 25 5.76 -9.49 9.44
N LYS A 26 6.26 -9.80 8.22
CA LYS A 26 6.19 -11.17 7.68
C LYS A 26 7.05 -12.16 8.49
N PRO A 27 8.31 -11.85 8.84
CA PRO A 27 9.14 -12.76 9.66
C PRO A 27 8.56 -13.02 11.06
N LEU A 28 7.73 -12.12 11.56
CA LEU A 28 7.01 -12.25 12.84
C LEU A 28 5.68 -13.03 12.70
N GLU A 29 5.45 -13.67 11.55
CA GLU A 29 4.29 -14.52 11.25
C GLU A 29 2.93 -13.82 11.36
N HIS A 30 2.88 -12.48 11.24
CA HIS A 30 1.62 -11.76 11.16
C HIS A 30 0.91 -11.98 9.82
N ASN A 31 -0.43 -12.06 9.85
CA ASN A 31 -1.24 -12.06 8.63
C ASN A 31 -1.41 -10.62 8.13
N LEU A 32 -0.50 -10.21 7.25
CA LEU A 32 -0.42 -8.85 6.72
C LEU A 32 -1.26 -8.70 5.45
N ILE A 33 -2.21 -7.76 5.47
CA ILE A 33 -2.94 -7.29 4.29
C ILE A 33 -2.40 -5.91 3.91
N GLU A 34 -1.80 -5.80 2.74
CA GLU A 34 -1.23 -4.56 2.23
C GLU A 34 -2.23 -3.84 1.33
N VAL A 35 -2.47 -2.56 1.60
CA VAL A 35 -3.32 -1.68 0.80
C VAL A 35 -2.48 -0.50 0.34
N PRO A 36 -2.15 -0.40 -0.95
CA PRO A 36 -1.38 0.72 -1.46
C PRO A 36 -2.24 1.99 -1.52
N THR A 37 -1.80 3.08 -0.89
CA THR A 37 -2.38 4.42 -1.09
C THR A 37 -1.89 5.05 -2.40
N ILE A 38 -0.64 4.77 -2.77
CA ILE A 38 0.00 5.14 -4.02
C ILE A 38 1.07 4.09 -4.35
N ILE A 39 1.31 3.86 -5.64
CA ILE A 39 2.38 2.97 -6.12
C ILE A 39 3.42 3.84 -6.85
N LEU A 40 4.68 3.75 -6.41
CA LEU A 40 5.80 4.50 -6.99
C LEU A 40 6.93 3.55 -7.36
N THR A 41 7.77 3.95 -8.32
CA THR A 41 9.01 3.23 -8.62
C THR A 41 10.08 3.49 -7.56
N SER A 42 10.18 4.73 -7.05
CA SER A 42 11.15 5.17 -6.04
C SER A 42 10.52 6.23 -5.11
N HIS A 43 10.97 6.28 -3.85
CA HIS A 43 10.61 7.33 -2.88
C HIS A 43 11.57 8.52 -2.95
N LYS A 44 12.79 8.26 -3.46
CA LYS A 44 13.74 9.32 -3.79
C LYS A 44 13.10 10.06 -4.95
N GLY A 45 12.86 11.35 -4.79
CA GLY A 45 12.25 12.23 -5.79
C GLY A 45 13.11 12.34 -7.04
N GLN A 46 13.21 11.26 -7.81
CA GLN A 46 13.84 11.24 -9.11
C GLN A 46 12.87 11.87 -10.10
N LYS A 47 13.39 12.73 -10.99
CA LYS A 47 12.67 13.52 -12.01
C LYS A 47 11.80 12.70 -12.99
N SER A 48 11.75 11.39 -12.85
CA SER A 48 11.00 10.42 -13.65
C SER A 48 9.81 9.78 -12.91
N SER A 49 9.31 10.40 -11.84
CA SER A 49 8.12 9.91 -11.12
C SER A 49 6.88 9.91 -12.02
N LEU A 50 6.29 8.75 -12.22
CA LEU A 50 5.01 8.57 -12.90
C LEU A 50 3.90 9.12 -11.98
N GLN A 51 3.45 10.33 -12.26
CA GLN A 51 2.24 10.88 -11.65
C GLN A 51 1.04 10.24 -12.36
N ILE A 52 0.37 9.30 -11.69
CA ILE A 52 -0.89 8.76 -12.21
C ILE A 52 -1.89 9.92 -12.24
N HIS A 53 -2.51 10.17 -13.38
CA HIS A 53 -3.39 11.32 -13.60
C HIS A 53 -4.45 11.41 -12.48
N SER A 54 -4.63 12.60 -11.89
CA SER A 54 -5.51 12.84 -10.73
C SER A 54 -6.96 12.39 -10.93
N ASN A 55 -7.40 12.30 -12.19
CA ASN A 55 -8.77 11.94 -12.55
C ASN A 55 -9.04 10.43 -12.51
N GLU A 56 -7.98 9.61 -12.52
CA GLU A 56 -8.12 8.14 -12.49
C GLU A 56 -7.95 7.55 -11.08
N LEU A 57 -7.32 8.30 -10.17
CA LEU A 57 -7.01 7.84 -8.81
C LEU A 57 -8.09 8.27 -7.81
N ASN A 58 -9.30 7.72 -7.95
CA ASN A 58 -10.36 7.92 -6.96
C ASN A 58 -10.09 7.07 -5.72
N ILE A 59 -9.44 7.66 -4.71
CA ILE A 59 -9.05 7.00 -3.45
C ILE A 59 -10.26 6.33 -2.77
N SER A 60 -11.44 6.94 -2.80
CA SER A 60 -12.66 6.35 -2.24
C SER A 60 -13.04 5.05 -2.96
N LYS A 61 -12.86 4.98 -4.29
CA LYS A 61 -13.13 3.76 -5.07
C LYS A 61 -12.14 2.64 -4.73
N ILE A 62 -10.86 2.97 -4.58
CA ILE A 62 -9.82 2.02 -4.15
C ILE A 62 -10.13 1.51 -2.74
N PHE A 63 -10.43 2.41 -1.80
CA PHE A 63 -10.75 2.04 -0.42
C PHE A 63 -12.00 1.16 -0.34
N ASN A 64 -13.05 1.49 -1.11
CA ASN A 64 -14.27 0.68 -1.15
C ASN A 64 -14.04 -0.71 -1.75
N ASN A 65 -13.21 -0.83 -2.79
CA ASN A 65 -12.86 -2.14 -3.36
C ASN A 65 -12.10 -2.99 -2.35
N VAL A 66 -11.07 -2.44 -1.72
CA VAL A 66 -10.31 -3.11 -0.65
C VAL A 66 -11.23 -3.54 0.49
N ARG A 67 -12.11 -2.64 0.93
CA ARG A 67 -13.09 -2.91 1.98
C ARG A 67 -13.99 -4.09 1.63
N SER A 68 -14.47 -4.14 0.38
CA SER A 68 -15.30 -5.23 -0.14
C SER A 68 -14.52 -6.54 -0.21
N THR A 69 -13.34 -6.55 -0.81
CA THR A 69 -12.49 -7.74 -0.98
C THR A 69 -12.12 -8.38 0.36
N TYR A 70 -11.83 -7.57 1.39
CA TYR A 70 -11.38 -8.07 2.68
C TYR A 70 -12.46 -8.09 3.77
N GLY A 71 -13.71 -7.74 3.43
CA GLY A 71 -14.84 -7.79 4.37
C GLY A 71 -14.72 -6.85 5.57
N ILE A 72 -14.08 -5.68 5.40
CA ILE A 72 -13.83 -4.73 6.49
C ILE A 72 -15.16 -4.00 6.82
N LYS A 73 -15.76 -4.33 7.97
CA LYS A 73 -16.99 -3.69 8.46
C LYS A 73 -16.69 -2.33 9.11
N LYS A 74 -17.70 -1.45 9.13
CA LYS A 74 -17.60 -0.05 9.57
C LYS A 74 -17.34 0.04 11.06
#